data_AF-A0AA41WTT0-F1
#
_entry.id   AF-A0AA41WTT0-F1
#
_cell.length_a   1.000
_cell.length_b   1.000
_cell.length_c   1.000
_cell.angle_alpha   90.00
_cell.angle_beta   90.00
_cell.angle_gamma   90.00
#
_symmetry.space_group_name_H-M   'P 1'
#
loop_
_entity.id
_entity.type
_entity.pdbx_description
1 polymer ?
#
loop_
_entity_poly.entity_id
_entity_poly.type
_entity_poly.pdbx_seq_one_letter_code
_entity_poly.pdbx_strand_id
1 'polypeptide(L)'
;MTTTSLHRYEPVRERGTLRAFGLAVLTHVLLIIFLYFGVQWQSSTPRGEEAELWDEAAVQQAVQQAAPVPEVKPEPVIKAPPPKVEEEADIALEQQKRKREQEAAAAREAELARRAAEDRAEAQRQARLKEEQQARQAELQRKALAEQQAKEKAAEKAAADAAQARKNAQLQAQAEAKAKAEAEAKQKELKAKAAAEAKAKADAERKANESRANAQRQAQLDRLRAMAGAGATGTVAGSGGGVGNAQGTGGTASAGYAERVRAKVKPNILFDPSAVNGNPSAVVSVQMAPDGSILSKRLTKSSGNGAYDEAVMRAVERSDPLPRDTNGKAPSSVILTFRPKE
;
A
#
# COMPACT_ATOMS: atom_id res chain seq x y z
N MET A 1 -13.34 25.76 -32.06
CA MET A 1 -12.68 25.35 -30.81
C MET A 1 -13.74 24.80 -29.88
N THR A 2 -13.90 23.48 -29.87
CA THR A 2 -14.85 22.74 -29.03
C THR A 2 -14.13 22.32 -27.75
N THR A 3 -14.54 22.88 -26.61
CA THR A 3 -14.01 22.51 -25.29
C THR A 3 -14.84 21.36 -24.72
N THR A 4 -14.24 20.17 -24.67
CA THR A 4 -14.81 18.99 -24.00
C THR A 4 -14.54 19.09 -22.49
N SER A 5 -15.57 19.45 -21.71
CA SER A 5 -15.50 19.46 -20.25
C SER A 5 -15.70 18.05 -19.68
N LEU A 6 -14.61 17.37 -19.33
CA LEU A 6 -14.65 16.08 -18.63
C LEU A 6 -15.22 16.26 -17.22
N HIS A 7 -16.46 15.82 -17.02
CA HIS A 7 -17.06 15.70 -15.69
C HIS A 7 -16.39 14.54 -14.95
N ARG A 8 -15.57 14.86 -13.94
CA ARG A 8 -15.02 13.87 -13.02
C ARG A 8 -16.14 13.39 -12.11
N TYR A 9 -16.56 12.14 -12.30
CA TYR A 9 -17.49 11.44 -11.40
C TYR A 9 -16.83 11.25 -10.04
N GLU A 10 -17.28 11.98 -9.02
CA GLU A 10 -16.97 11.67 -7.63
C GLU A 10 -18.12 10.85 -7.05
N PRO A 11 -17.89 9.59 -6.62
CA PRO A 11 -18.94 8.83 -5.97
C PRO A 11 -19.28 9.48 -4.62
N VAL A 12 -20.55 9.85 -4.46
CA VAL A 12 -21.11 10.38 -3.21
C VAL A 12 -20.84 9.36 -2.10
N ARG A 13 -20.10 9.75 -1.07
CA ARG A 13 -19.86 8.89 0.10
C ARG A 13 -21.15 8.76 0.89
N GLU A 14 -21.87 7.66 0.72
CA GLU A 14 -23.08 7.35 1.47
C GLU A 14 -22.77 7.23 2.97
N ARG A 15 -23.25 8.18 3.77
CA ARG A 15 -23.20 8.11 5.23
C ARG A 15 -24.30 7.15 5.69
N GLY A 16 -23.94 5.93 6.10
CA GLY A 16 -24.86 5.05 6.83
C GLY A 16 -24.87 3.58 6.45
N THR A 17 -24.10 3.16 5.43
CA THR A 17 -24.09 1.75 4.96
C THR A 17 -23.74 0.75 6.06
N LEU A 18 -22.85 1.10 7.00
CA LEU A 18 -22.50 0.23 8.13
C LEU A 18 -23.66 0.02 9.11
N ARG A 19 -24.52 1.03 9.32
CA ARG A 19 -25.71 0.89 10.18
C ARG A 19 -26.78 0.05 9.49
N ALA A 20 -26.98 0.25 8.19
CA ALA A 20 -27.88 -0.58 7.39
C ALA A 20 -27.41 -2.04 7.33
N PHE A 21 -26.11 -2.28 7.15
CA PHE A 21 -25.52 -3.61 7.17
C PHE A 21 -25.68 -4.28 8.54
N GLY A 22 -25.45 -3.55 9.64
CA GLY A 22 -25.68 -4.07 10.99
C GLY A 22 -27.13 -4.47 11.26
N LEU A 23 -28.10 -3.66 10.81
CA LEU A 23 -29.52 -3.99 10.92
C LEU A 23 -29.93 -5.18 10.03
N ALA A 24 -29.33 -5.30 8.84
CA ALA A 24 -29.55 -6.44 7.96
C ALA A 24 -29.06 -7.74 8.61
N VAL A 25 -27.85 -7.75 9.18
CA VAL A 25 -27.33 -8.93 9.88
C VAL A 25 -28.20 -9.29 11.08
N LEU A 26 -28.63 -8.29 11.87
CA LEU A 26 -29.52 -8.51 13.02
C LEU A 26 -30.83 -9.21 12.61
N THR A 27 -31.47 -8.76 11.53
CA THR A 27 -32.73 -9.35 11.04
C THR A 27 -32.55 -10.79 10.56
N HIS A 28 -31.43 -11.11 9.90
CA HIS A 28 -31.14 -12.49 9.48
C HIS A 28 -30.87 -13.40 10.68
N VAL A 29 -30.17 -12.93 11.71
CA VAL A 29 -29.95 -13.70 12.94
C VAL A 29 -31.26 -13.96 13.67
N LEU A 30 -32.15 -12.96 13.76
CA LEU A 30 -33.49 -13.15 14.33
C LEU A 30 -34.34 -14.16 13.55
N LEU A 31 -34.27 -14.14 12.22
CA LEU A 31 -34.97 -15.12 11.37
C LEU A 31 -34.43 -16.54 11.57
N ILE A 32 -33.11 -16.71 11.69
CA ILE A 32 -32.50 -18.02 11.96
C ILE A 32 -32.92 -18.53 13.34
N ILE A 33 -32.92 -17.67 14.36
CA ILE A 33 -33.40 -18.01 15.70
C ILE A 33 -34.87 -18.43 15.64
N PHE A 34 -35.72 -17.66 14.96
CA PHE A 34 -37.13 -17.98 14.80
C PHE A 34 -37.35 -19.32 14.07
N LEU A 35 -36.61 -19.61 13.01
CA LEU A 35 -36.69 -20.90 12.31
C LEU A 35 -36.20 -22.05 13.20
N TYR A 36 -35.12 -21.84 13.95
CA TYR A 36 -34.59 -22.88 14.84
C TYR A 36 -35.59 -23.24 15.94
N PHE A 37 -36.20 -22.25 16.60
CA PHE A 37 -37.18 -22.50 17.67
C PHE A 37 -38.59 -22.82 17.15
N GLY A 38 -38.96 -22.35 15.96
CA GLY A 38 -40.28 -22.55 15.36
C GLY A 38 -40.42 -23.86 14.58
N VAL A 39 -39.40 -24.26 13.83
CA VAL A 39 -39.43 -25.51 13.04
C VAL A 39 -39.34 -26.74 13.95
N GLN A 40 -38.62 -26.63 15.07
CA GLN A 40 -38.52 -27.71 16.07
C GLN A 40 -39.88 -28.05 16.72
N TRP A 41 -40.88 -27.16 16.65
CA TRP A 41 -42.20 -27.39 17.22
C TRP A 41 -43.21 -28.05 16.24
N GLN A 42 -42.92 -28.06 14.94
CA GLN A 42 -43.80 -28.66 13.91
C GLN A 42 -43.31 -30.01 13.37
N SER A 43 -42.13 -30.50 13.78
CA SER A 43 -41.69 -31.85 13.46
C SER A 43 -42.32 -32.89 14.40
N SER A 44 -43.65 -32.98 14.36
CA SER A 44 -44.32 -34.23 14.75
C SER A 44 -44.16 -35.19 13.58
N THR A 45 -43.52 -36.35 13.80
CA THR A 45 -43.37 -37.38 12.77
C THR A 45 -44.72 -37.63 12.11
N PRO A 46 -44.87 -37.48 10.79
CA PRO A 46 -46.07 -37.96 10.14
C PRO A 46 -46.17 -39.45 10.50
N ARG A 47 -47.21 -39.79 11.26
CA ARG A 47 -47.63 -41.17 11.48
C ARG A 47 -47.66 -41.81 10.10
N GLY A 48 -46.93 -42.91 9.91
CA GLY A 48 -46.87 -43.60 8.63
C GLY A 48 -48.29 -43.81 8.11
N GLU A 49 -48.64 -43.10 7.05
CA GLU A 49 -49.74 -43.50 6.19
C GLU A 49 -49.19 -44.67 5.38
N GLU A 50 -49.42 -45.87 5.88
CA GLU A 50 -49.23 -47.10 5.13
C GLU A 50 -50.30 -47.10 4.04
N ALA A 51 -49.92 -46.65 2.84
CA ALA A 51 -50.67 -46.94 1.64
C ALA A 51 -50.49 -48.43 1.36
N GLU A 52 -51.37 -49.25 1.94
CA GLU A 52 -51.53 -50.63 1.53
C GLU A 52 -51.88 -50.63 0.04
N LEU A 53 -50.93 -51.07 -0.79
CA LEU A 53 -51.17 -51.38 -2.19
C LEU A 53 -51.91 -52.72 -2.20
N TRP A 54 -53.23 -52.68 -2.33
CA TRP A 54 -54.04 -53.89 -2.49
C TRP A 54 -53.75 -54.48 -3.86
N ASP A 55 -53.08 -55.63 -3.88
CA ASP A 55 -52.84 -56.42 -5.09
C ASP A 55 -54.13 -57.16 -5.47
N GLU A 56 -54.79 -56.70 -6.53
CA GLU A 56 -56.11 -57.16 -7.02
C GLU A 56 -56.11 -58.66 -7.38
N ALA A 57 -54.94 -59.27 -7.55
CA ALA A 57 -54.76 -60.69 -7.88
C ALA A 57 -55.04 -61.65 -6.71
N ALA A 58 -54.91 -61.22 -5.46
CA ALA A 58 -55.07 -62.11 -4.30
C ALA A 58 -56.55 -62.41 -3.97
N VAL A 59 -57.48 -61.54 -4.37
CA VAL A 59 -58.92 -61.70 -4.08
C VAL A 59 -59.58 -62.74 -5.00
N GLN A 60 -59.05 -62.95 -6.21
CA GLN A 60 -59.61 -63.94 -7.14
C GLN A 60 -59.24 -65.39 -6.80
N GLN A 61 -58.18 -65.63 -6.04
CA GLN A 61 -57.75 -66.99 -5.70
C GLN A 61 -58.43 -67.55 -4.44
N ALA A 62 -59.01 -66.70 -3.60
CA ALA A 62 -59.66 -67.09 -2.34
C ALA A 62 -61.13 -67.56 -2.50
N VAL A 63 -61.76 -67.37 -3.65
CA VAL A 63 -63.18 -67.74 -3.87
C VAL A 63 -63.35 -69.18 -4.38
N GLN A 64 -62.27 -69.88 -4.78
CA GLN A 64 -62.39 -71.17 -5.49
C GLN A 64 -62.31 -72.44 -4.63
N GLN A 65 -62.05 -72.39 -3.33
CA GLN A 65 -61.99 -73.63 -2.52
C GLN A 65 -62.69 -73.50 -1.17
N ALA A 66 -64.01 -73.69 -1.19
CA ALA A 66 -64.79 -74.17 -0.05
C ALA A 66 -65.61 -75.39 -0.49
N ALA A 67 -65.41 -76.51 0.21
CA ALA A 67 -65.98 -77.84 -0.02
C ALA A 67 -67.50 -77.93 0.26
N PRO A 68 -68.20 -79.03 -0.14
CA PRO A 68 -68.32 -80.18 0.78
C PRO A 68 -68.41 -81.60 0.14
N VAL A 69 -68.17 -82.59 1.00
CA VAL A 69 -68.25 -84.08 0.92
C VAL A 69 -69.65 -84.53 1.49
N PRO A 70 -70.16 -85.81 1.53
CA PRO A 70 -69.86 -87.16 0.97
C PRO A 70 -71.09 -87.89 0.32
N GLU A 71 -70.96 -89.15 -0.21
CA GLU A 71 -71.55 -90.41 0.38
C GLU A 71 -71.33 -91.72 -0.46
N VAL A 72 -70.48 -92.62 0.07
CA VAL A 72 -70.55 -94.10 0.30
C VAL A 72 -71.36 -95.01 -0.68
N LYS A 73 -70.86 -96.14 -1.24
CA LYS A 73 -70.75 -97.54 -0.67
C LYS A 73 -70.44 -98.57 -1.82
N PRO A 74 -70.26 -99.90 -1.59
CA PRO A 74 -69.10 -100.66 -1.11
C PRO A 74 -68.46 -101.64 -2.16
N GLU A 75 -67.34 -102.24 -1.73
CA GLU A 75 -66.52 -103.37 -2.23
C GLU A 75 -67.27 -104.65 -2.70
N PRO A 76 -66.66 -105.59 -3.49
CA PRO A 76 -65.58 -106.45 -2.96
C PRO A 76 -64.47 -106.98 -3.93
N VAL A 77 -63.28 -107.15 -3.32
CA VAL A 77 -62.33 -108.29 -3.35
C VAL A 77 -62.02 -108.99 -4.67
N ILE A 78 -60.76 -108.90 -5.16
CA ILE A 78 -60.01 -110.03 -5.77
C ILE A 78 -58.48 -109.92 -5.50
N LYS A 79 -58.00 -110.81 -4.62
CA LYS A 79 -56.71 -111.56 -4.60
C LYS A 79 -55.36 -110.84 -4.72
N ALA A 80 -54.58 -110.95 -3.63
CA ALA A 80 -53.12 -110.84 -3.60
C ALA A 80 -52.40 -112.04 -4.26
N PRO A 81 -51.20 -111.81 -4.81
CA PRO A 81 -50.05 -112.69 -4.67
C PRO A 81 -48.79 -111.92 -4.17
N PRO A 82 -47.67 -112.58 -3.81
CA PRO A 82 -46.93 -112.36 -2.56
C PRO A 82 -45.86 -111.25 -2.58
N PRO A 83 -45.43 -110.76 -1.40
CA PRO A 83 -44.42 -109.71 -1.23
C PRO A 83 -43.00 -110.30 -1.12
N LYS A 84 -41.98 -109.65 -1.75
CA LYS A 84 -40.56 -109.69 -1.31
C LYS A 84 -39.49 -108.90 -2.10
N VAL A 85 -39.81 -107.88 -2.92
CA VAL A 85 -38.74 -107.08 -3.61
C VAL A 85 -38.88 -105.55 -3.43
N GLU A 86 -39.87 -105.06 -2.67
CA GLU A 86 -40.12 -103.61 -2.51
C GLU A 86 -39.19 -102.93 -1.47
N GLU A 87 -38.65 -103.67 -0.49
CA GLU A 87 -37.75 -103.11 0.53
C GLU A 87 -36.42 -102.59 -0.05
N GLU A 88 -35.82 -103.25 -1.06
CA GLU A 88 -34.54 -102.81 -1.63
C GLU A 88 -34.67 -101.55 -2.51
N ALA A 89 -35.81 -101.37 -3.18
CA ALA A 89 -36.09 -100.18 -3.99
C ALA A 89 -36.40 -98.95 -3.13
N ASP A 90 -37.11 -99.13 -2.02
CA ASP A 90 -37.43 -98.05 -1.07
C ASP A 90 -36.19 -97.60 -0.27
N ILE A 91 -35.31 -98.54 0.12
CA ILE A 91 -34.02 -98.21 0.76
C ILE A 91 -33.12 -97.40 -0.19
N ALA A 92 -33.08 -97.75 -1.48
CA ALA A 92 -32.29 -97.01 -2.48
C ALA A 92 -32.84 -95.59 -2.72
N LEU A 93 -34.17 -95.43 -2.75
CA LEU A 93 -34.83 -94.13 -2.86
C LEU A 93 -34.61 -93.26 -1.62
N GLU A 94 -34.64 -93.84 -0.42
CA GLU A 94 -34.37 -93.13 0.84
C GLU A 94 -32.90 -92.68 0.94
N GLN A 95 -31.94 -93.53 0.57
CA GLN A 95 -30.53 -93.14 0.50
C GLN A 95 -30.28 -92.01 -0.50
N GLN A 96 -30.96 -92.03 -1.66
CA GLN A 96 -30.87 -90.96 -2.65
C GLN A 96 -31.49 -89.64 -2.14
N LYS A 97 -32.63 -89.70 -1.45
CA LYS A 97 -33.24 -88.52 -0.80
C LYS A 97 -32.31 -87.92 0.26
N ARG A 98 -31.75 -88.75 1.15
CA ARG A 98 -30.80 -88.30 2.19
C ARG A 98 -29.54 -87.65 1.59
N LYS A 99 -29.00 -88.21 0.50
CA LYS A 99 -27.84 -87.61 -0.20
C LYS A 99 -28.20 -86.26 -0.83
N ARG A 100 -29.36 -86.15 -1.49
CA ARG A 100 -29.85 -84.87 -2.05
C ARG A 100 -30.11 -83.82 -0.97
N GLU A 101 -30.64 -84.22 0.18
CA GLU A 101 -30.84 -83.31 1.33
C GLU A 101 -29.50 -82.84 1.90
N GLN A 102 -28.51 -83.72 2.02
CA GLN A 102 -27.15 -83.36 2.45
C GLN A 102 -26.47 -82.40 1.45
N GLU A 103 -26.57 -82.67 0.14
CA GLU A 103 -26.04 -81.79 -0.90
C GLU A 103 -26.76 -80.43 -0.92
N ALA A 104 -28.09 -80.40 -0.73
CA ALA A 104 -28.86 -79.17 -0.63
C ALA A 104 -28.53 -78.37 0.65
N ALA A 105 -28.30 -79.05 1.79
CA ALA A 105 -27.84 -78.42 3.02
C ALA A 105 -26.43 -77.82 2.86
N ALA A 106 -25.51 -78.56 2.25
CA ALA A 106 -24.16 -78.08 1.95
C ALA A 106 -24.17 -76.89 0.97
N ALA A 107 -25.05 -76.90 -0.04
CA ALA A 107 -25.22 -75.78 -0.97
C ALA A 107 -25.76 -74.53 -0.26
N ARG A 108 -26.74 -74.67 0.64
CA ARG A 108 -27.27 -73.55 1.45
C ARG A 108 -26.20 -73.00 2.40
N GLU A 109 -25.41 -73.86 3.04
CA GLU A 109 -24.31 -73.44 3.91
C GLU A 109 -23.21 -72.71 3.12
N ALA A 110 -22.86 -73.21 1.93
CA ALA A 110 -21.90 -72.56 1.04
C ALA A 110 -22.40 -71.19 0.54
N GLU A 111 -23.70 -71.05 0.26
CA GLU A 111 -24.31 -69.76 -0.11
C GLU A 111 -24.30 -68.77 1.06
N LEU A 112 -24.65 -69.20 2.27
CA LEU A 112 -24.56 -68.36 3.48
C LEU A 112 -23.12 -67.93 3.76
N ALA A 113 -22.15 -68.84 3.58
CA ALA A 113 -20.73 -68.51 3.72
C ALA A 113 -20.26 -67.49 2.67
N ARG A 114 -20.75 -67.58 1.42
CA ARG A 114 -20.46 -66.60 0.37
C ARG A 114 -21.07 -65.23 0.68
N ARG A 115 -22.35 -65.17 1.05
CA ARG A 115 -23.01 -63.91 1.45
C ARG A 115 -22.30 -63.27 2.66
N ALA A 116 -21.97 -64.05 3.68
CA ALA A 116 -21.22 -63.56 4.84
C ALA A 116 -19.80 -63.07 4.48
N ALA A 117 -19.14 -63.68 3.48
CA ALA A 117 -17.85 -63.20 2.98
C ALA A 117 -17.98 -61.89 2.19
N GLU A 118 -19.02 -61.75 1.37
CA GLU A 118 -19.36 -60.52 0.64
C GLU A 118 -19.67 -59.37 1.62
N ASP A 119 -20.54 -59.58 2.60
CA ASP A 119 -20.89 -58.59 3.63
C ASP A 119 -19.65 -58.12 4.41
N ARG A 120 -18.74 -59.06 4.76
CA ARG A 120 -17.47 -58.73 5.42
C ARG A 120 -16.54 -57.92 4.50
N ALA A 121 -16.48 -58.26 3.21
CA ALA A 121 -15.67 -57.52 2.24
C ALA A 121 -16.22 -56.11 2.01
N GLU A 122 -17.53 -55.94 1.93
CA GLU A 122 -18.18 -54.63 1.83
C GLU A 122 -17.98 -53.79 3.09
N ALA A 123 -18.15 -54.38 4.28
CA ALA A 123 -17.87 -53.72 5.55
C ALA A 123 -16.41 -53.24 5.64
N GLN A 124 -15.44 -54.06 5.19
CA GLN A 124 -14.03 -53.65 5.13
C GLN A 124 -13.78 -52.54 4.11
N ARG A 125 -14.42 -52.56 2.94
CA ARG A 125 -14.33 -51.48 1.94
C ARG A 125 -14.90 -50.18 2.49
N GLN A 126 -16.07 -50.22 3.14
CA GLN A 126 -16.66 -49.04 3.76
C GLN A 126 -15.80 -48.50 4.91
N ALA A 127 -15.21 -49.38 5.74
CA ALA A 127 -14.30 -48.97 6.80
C ALA A 127 -13.06 -48.25 6.23
N ARG A 128 -12.43 -48.79 5.18
CA ARG A 128 -11.29 -48.16 4.50
C ARG A 128 -11.66 -46.81 3.87
N LEU A 129 -12.82 -46.70 3.23
CA LEU A 129 -13.27 -45.42 2.64
C LEU A 129 -13.52 -44.36 3.73
N LYS A 130 -14.12 -44.73 4.87
CA LYS A 130 -14.30 -43.82 6.00
C LYS A 130 -12.97 -43.39 6.60
N GLU A 131 -12.03 -44.31 6.79
CA GLU A 131 -10.68 -44.01 7.27
C GLU A 131 -9.94 -43.08 6.30
N GLU A 132 -10.01 -43.34 4.99
CA GLU A 132 -9.39 -42.49 3.97
C GLU A 132 -10.02 -41.08 3.94
N GLN A 133 -11.35 -40.98 4.05
CA GLN A 133 -12.03 -39.68 4.13
C GLN A 133 -11.63 -38.92 5.39
N GLN A 134 -11.55 -39.59 6.54
CA GLN A 134 -11.09 -38.99 7.79
C GLN A 134 -9.62 -38.55 7.71
N ALA A 135 -8.75 -39.36 7.12
CA ALA A 135 -7.34 -39.02 6.90
C ALA A 135 -7.19 -37.81 5.98
N ARG A 136 -7.94 -37.75 4.87
CA ARG A 136 -7.97 -36.59 3.95
C ARG A 136 -8.50 -35.35 4.66
N GLN A 137 -9.57 -35.46 5.44
CA GLN A 137 -10.10 -34.32 6.21
C GLN A 137 -9.11 -33.83 7.27
N ALA A 138 -8.46 -34.75 8.00
CA ALA A 138 -7.45 -34.40 8.98
C ALA A 138 -6.21 -33.75 8.34
N GLU A 139 -5.80 -34.20 7.16
CA GLU A 139 -4.70 -33.59 6.40
C GLU A 139 -5.09 -32.18 5.92
N LEU A 140 -6.30 -32.00 5.37
CA LEU A 140 -6.81 -30.69 4.96
C LEU A 140 -6.91 -29.73 6.15
N GLN A 141 -7.41 -30.19 7.29
CA GLN A 141 -7.45 -29.39 8.52
C GLN A 141 -6.05 -29.03 9.01
N ARG A 142 -5.10 -29.97 9.00
CA ARG A 142 -3.70 -29.70 9.35
C ARG A 142 -3.06 -28.69 8.41
N LYS A 143 -3.28 -28.81 7.10
CA LYS A 143 -2.80 -27.84 6.09
C LYS A 143 -3.43 -26.47 6.29
N ALA A 144 -4.74 -26.39 6.52
CA ALA A 144 -5.44 -25.14 6.78
C ALA A 144 -4.95 -24.46 8.08
N LEU A 145 -4.76 -25.23 9.15
CA LEU A 145 -4.20 -24.72 10.41
C LEU A 145 -2.76 -24.23 10.22
N ALA A 146 -1.91 -25.01 9.53
CA ALA A 146 -0.54 -24.62 9.24
C ALA A 146 -0.46 -23.35 8.38
N GLU A 147 -1.34 -23.22 7.38
CA GLU A 147 -1.44 -22.01 6.55
C GLU A 147 -1.93 -20.81 7.37
N GLN A 148 -2.94 -20.99 8.23
CA GLN A 148 -3.42 -19.94 9.13
C GLN A 148 -2.31 -19.49 10.10
N GLN A 149 -1.60 -20.43 10.73
CA GLN A 149 -0.48 -20.11 11.61
C GLN A 149 0.68 -19.44 10.86
N ALA A 150 0.96 -19.84 9.62
CA ALA A 150 1.96 -19.17 8.79
C ALA A 150 1.54 -17.74 8.43
N LYS A 151 0.27 -17.52 8.09
CA LYS A 151 -0.29 -16.18 7.83
C LYS A 151 -0.28 -15.32 9.08
N GLU A 152 -0.65 -15.86 10.24
CA GLU A 152 -0.64 -15.14 11.52
C GLU A 152 0.78 -14.74 11.92
N LYS A 153 1.75 -15.66 11.86
CA LYS A 153 3.16 -15.37 12.12
C LYS A 153 3.73 -14.34 11.13
N ALA A 154 3.36 -14.43 9.86
CA ALA A 154 3.77 -13.45 8.86
C ALA A 154 3.17 -12.07 9.13
N ALA A 155 1.89 -12.00 9.52
CA ALA A 155 1.21 -10.77 9.89
C ALA A 155 1.78 -10.16 11.17
N GLU A 156 2.06 -10.97 12.19
CA GLU A 156 2.71 -10.55 13.43
C GLU A 156 4.10 -9.98 13.17
N LYS A 157 4.92 -10.68 12.37
CA LYS A 157 6.25 -10.20 11.99
C LYS A 157 6.17 -8.89 11.20
N ALA A 158 5.27 -8.79 10.22
CA ALA A 158 5.06 -7.57 9.45
C ALA A 158 4.59 -6.40 10.34
N ALA A 159 3.71 -6.67 11.31
CA ALA A 159 3.27 -5.68 12.28
C ALA A 159 4.41 -5.23 13.22
N ALA A 160 5.25 -6.16 13.69
CA ALA A 160 6.42 -5.86 14.50
C ALA A 160 7.45 -5.01 13.73
N ASP A 161 7.76 -5.39 12.48
CA ASP A 161 8.67 -4.66 11.61
C ASP A 161 8.14 -3.24 11.32
N ALA A 162 6.83 -3.11 11.05
CA ALA A 162 6.18 -1.82 10.84
C ALA A 162 6.17 -0.96 12.12
N ALA A 163 5.95 -1.55 13.29
CA ALA A 163 5.99 -0.85 14.57
C ALA A 163 7.41 -0.35 14.88
N GLN A 164 8.42 -1.18 14.63
CA GLN A 164 9.82 -0.82 14.82
C GLN A 164 10.27 0.26 13.84
N ALA A 165 9.86 0.18 12.56
CA ALA A 165 10.11 1.22 11.57
C ALA A 165 9.47 2.57 11.97
N ARG A 166 8.22 2.55 12.46
CA ARG A 166 7.54 3.76 12.98
C ARG A 166 8.26 4.34 14.19
N LYS A 167 8.69 3.50 15.14
CA LYS A 167 9.45 3.94 16.32
C LYS A 167 10.78 4.59 15.92
N ASN A 168 11.51 3.97 14.99
CA ASN A 168 12.78 4.51 14.49
C ASN A 168 12.58 5.83 13.73
N ALA A 169 11.55 5.93 12.88
CA ALA A 169 11.21 7.16 12.18
C ALA A 169 10.80 8.28 13.16
N GLN A 170 10.05 7.95 14.22
CA GLN A 170 9.67 8.93 15.24
C GLN A 170 10.89 9.40 16.06
N LEU A 171 11.81 8.49 16.41
CA LEU A 171 13.07 8.85 17.09
C LEU A 171 13.96 9.74 16.21
N GLN A 172 14.07 9.43 14.92
CA GLN A 172 14.81 10.27 13.96
C GLN A 172 14.16 11.64 13.80
N ALA A 173 12.83 11.71 13.62
CA ALA A 173 12.11 12.96 13.53
C ALA A 173 12.26 13.82 14.80
N GLN A 174 12.22 13.20 15.98
CA GLN A 174 12.48 13.90 17.24
C GLN A 174 13.94 14.37 17.36
N ALA A 175 14.91 13.56 16.95
CA ALA A 175 16.32 13.93 16.95
C ALA A 175 16.59 15.10 15.99
N GLU A 176 16.03 15.06 14.79
CA GLU A 176 16.12 16.16 13.83
C GLU A 176 15.41 17.43 14.32
N ALA A 177 14.24 17.30 14.93
CA ALA A 177 13.51 18.45 15.50
C ALA A 177 14.32 19.09 16.63
N LYS A 178 14.91 18.29 17.54
CA LYS A 178 15.80 18.78 18.60
C LYS A 178 17.05 19.44 18.02
N ALA A 179 17.69 18.82 17.03
CA ALA A 179 18.88 19.38 16.38
C ALA A 179 18.59 20.71 15.68
N LYS A 180 17.44 20.83 14.99
CA LYS A 180 16.98 22.08 14.37
C LYS A 180 16.69 23.15 15.42
N ALA A 181 16.00 22.80 16.50
CA ALA A 181 15.72 23.73 17.60
C ALA A 181 17.00 24.24 18.28
N GLU A 182 17.98 23.36 18.54
CA GLU A 182 19.28 23.74 19.10
C GLU A 182 20.09 24.62 18.13
N ALA A 183 20.08 24.30 16.83
CA ALA A 183 20.76 25.10 15.82
C ALA A 183 20.13 26.50 15.68
N GLU A 184 18.80 26.60 15.73
CA GLU A 184 18.09 27.88 15.70
C GLU A 184 18.35 28.69 16.98
N ALA A 185 18.36 28.05 18.15
CA ALA A 185 18.71 28.69 19.42
C ALA A 185 20.15 29.25 19.40
N LYS A 186 21.12 28.43 18.94
CA LYS A 186 22.53 28.88 18.79
C LYS A 186 22.65 30.01 17.77
N GLN A 187 21.92 29.97 16.65
CA GLN A 187 21.91 31.09 15.70
C GLN A 187 21.32 32.38 16.31
N LYS A 188 20.22 32.28 17.06
CA LYS A 188 19.61 33.44 17.74
C LYS A 188 20.57 34.02 18.77
N GLU A 189 21.26 33.17 19.54
CA GLU A 189 22.24 33.61 20.54
C GLU A 189 23.45 34.29 19.87
N LEU A 190 24.01 33.70 18.81
CA LEU A 190 25.12 34.30 18.05
C LEU A 190 24.73 35.64 17.41
N LYS A 191 23.53 35.74 16.83
CA LYS A 191 23.01 37.00 16.28
C LYS A 191 22.79 38.05 17.37
N ALA A 192 22.27 37.66 18.53
CA ALA A 192 22.09 38.57 19.67
C ALA A 192 23.44 39.08 20.20
N LYS A 193 24.43 38.19 20.36
CA LYS A 193 25.81 38.56 20.75
C LYS A 193 26.45 39.49 19.72
N ALA A 194 26.35 39.18 18.43
CA ALA A 194 26.89 40.03 17.37
C ALA A 194 26.20 41.41 17.31
N ALA A 195 24.88 41.47 17.51
CA ALA A 195 24.14 42.74 17.55
C ALA A 195 24.51 43.57 18.78
N ALA A 196 24.70 42.94 19.95
CA ALA A 196 25.15 43.62 21.16
C ALA A 196 26.57 44.18 21.01
N GLU A 197 27.49 43.40 20.42
CA GLU A 197 28.86 43.83 20.19
C GLU A 197 28.94 44.94 19.13
N ALA A 198 28.14 44.87 18.06
CA ALA A 198 28.04 45.92 17.05
C ALA A 198 27.49 47.22 17.64
N LYS A 199 26.47 47.15 18.50
CA LYS A 199 25.92 48.32 19.19
C LYS A 199 26.93 48.93 20.15
N ALA A 200 27.66 48.12 20.91
CA ALA A 200 28.72 48.59 21.80
C ALA A 200 29.87 49.27 21.03
N LYS A 201 30.30 48.71 19.89
CA LYS A 201 31.29 49.32 19.01
C LYS A 201 30.80 50.65 18.41
N ALA A 202 29.55 50.69 17.95
CA ALA A 202 28.95 51.92 17.41
C ALA A 202 28.83 53.02 18.47
N ASP A 203 28.39 52.69 19.69
CA ASP A 203 28.30 53.65 20.79
C ASP A 203 29.68 54.15 21.24
N ALA A 204 30.70 53.29 21.24
CA ALA A 204 32.08 53.67 21.53
C ALA A 204 32.67 54.60 20.44
N GLU A 205 32.46 54.29 19.16
CA GLU A 205 32.87 55.15 18.04
C GLU A 205 32.14 56.50 18.07
N ARG A 206 30.84 56.52 18.43
CA ARG A 206 30.06 57.76 18.55
C ARG A 206 30.64 58.67 19.64
N LYS A 207 30.92 58.11 20.82
CA LYS A 207 31.58 58.85 21.92
C LYS A 207 32.98 59.33 21.53
N ALA A 208 33.77 58.52 20.84
CA ALA A 208 35.10 58.90 20.37
C ALA A 208 35.06 60.01 19.31
N ASN A 209 34.08 59.98 18.41
CA ASN A 209 33.90 61.01 17.40
C ASN A 209 33.37 62.32 18.01
N GLU A 210 32.45 62.26 18.97
CA GLU A 210 32.00 63.45 19.72
C GLU A 210 33.15 64.10 20.48
N SER A 211 34.02 63.31 21.13
CA SER A 211 35.18 63.87 21.84
C SER A 211 36.19 64.52 20.89
N ARG A 212 36.50 63.86 19.75
CA ARG A 212 37.36 64.42 18.70
C ARG A 212 36.77 65.69 18.09
N ALA A 213 35.48 65.71 17.80
CA ALA A 213 34.81 66.89 17.25
C ALA A 213 34.79 68.07 18.25
N ASN A 214 34.56 67.79 19.53
CA ASN A 214 34.63 68.82 20.57
C ASN A 214 36.06 69.36 20.76
N ALA A 215 37.07 68.48 20.75
CA ALA A 215 38.49 68.88 20.79
C ALA A 215 38.88 69.73 19.57
N GLN A 216 38.42 69.35 18.37
CA GLN A 216 38.62 70.15 17.16
C GLN A 216 37.96 71.53 17.26
N ARG A 217 36.73 71.61 17.76
CA ARG A 217 36.02 72.88 17.95
C ARG A 217 36.76 73.80 18.92
N GLN A 218 37.26 73.27 20.03
CA GLN A 218 38.09 74.03 20.98
C GLN A 218 39.39 74.52 20.32
N ALA A 219 40.13 73.66 19.64
CA ALA A 219 41.35 74.06 18.93
C ALA A 219 41.10 75.12 17.84
N GLN A 220 39.96 75.07 17.16
CA GLN A 220 39.55 76.09 16.19
C GLN A 220 39.28 77.44 16.86
N LEU A 221 38.60 77.44 18.01
CA LEU A 221 38.36 78.65 18.80
C LEU A 221 39.67 79.24 19.33
N ASP A 222 40.59 78.42 19.83
CA ASP A 222 41.91 78.87 20.28
C ASP A 222 42.73 79.44 19.12
N ARG A 223 42.68 78.82 17.93
CA ARG A 223 43.33 79.33 16.72
C ARG A 223 42.72 80.65 16.26
N LEU A 224 41.40 80.81 16.31
CA LEU A 224 40.72 82.07 16.03
C LEU A 224 41.11 83.16 17.05
N ARG A 225 41.25 82.81 18.33
CA ARG A 225 41.72 83.73 19.38
C ARG A 225 43.18 84.16 19.15
N ALA A 226 44.03 83.22 18.75
CA ALA A 226 45.42 83.49 18.38
C ALA A 226 45.53 84.31 17.08
N MET A 227 44.67 84.05 16.10
CA MET A 227 44.61 84.76 14.81
C MET A 227 43.96 86.15 14.94
N ALA A 228 43.08 86.37 15.92
CA ALA A 228 42.57 87.69 16.29
C ALA A 228 43.56 88.51 17.13
N GLY A 229 44.57 87.85 17.75
CA GLY A 229 45.67 88.50 18.47
C GLY A 229 46.93 88.73 17.62
N ALA A 230 47.07 88.06 16.47
CA ALA A 230 48.20 88.20 15.56
C ALA A 230 47.69 88.42 14.14
N GLY A 231 47.78 89.67 13.67
CA GLY A 231 47.57 89.98 12.26
C GLY A 231 48.60 89.27 11.37
N ALA A 232 48.18 89.07 10.11
CA ALA A 232 48.97 88.72 8.92
C ALA A 232 48.95 87.24 8.43
N THR A 233 48.45 87.14 7.19
CA THR A 233 48.99 86.39 6.04
C THR A 233 49.03 84.85 6.05
N GLY A 234 48.22 84.27 5.15
CA GLY A 234 48.79 83.57 3.99
C GLY A 234 48.80 82.04 3.99
N THR A 235 47.91 81.47 3.17
CA THR A 235 48.08 80.27 2.29
C THR A 235 48.49 78.91 2.89
N VAL A 236 47.69 77.87 2.64
CA VAL A 236 48.00 76.80 1.66
C VAL A 236 46.87 75.76 1.64
N ALA A 237 46.47 75.42 0.42
CA ALA A 237 45.50 74.42 0.02
C ALA A 237 46.11 72.99 0.02
N GLY A 238 45.26 71.97 0.12
CA GLY A 238 45.66 70.59 -0.16
C GLY A 238 44.68 69.54 0.35
N SER A 239 43.50 69.43 -0.27
CA SER A 239 42.59 68.29 -0.15
C SER A 239 42.66 67.48 -1.45
N GLY A 240 43.04 66.21 -1.35
CA GLY A 240 43.05 65.29 -2.48
C GLY A 240 43.42 63.88 -2.04
N GLY A 241 42.44 62.97 -2.05
CA GLY A 241 42.68 61.54 -1.87
C GLY A 241 41.44 60.74 -1.51
N GLY A 242 41.09 59.74 -2.33
CA GLY A 242 40.07 58.72 -2.02
C GLY A 242 39.14 58.42 -3.20
N VAL A 243 39.64 57.89 -4.33
CA VAL A 243 39.71 56.44 -4.66
C VAL A 243 38.34 55.86 -5.00
N GLY A 244 38.19 55.51 -6.28
CA GLY A 244 36.97 55.03 -6.90
C GLY A 244 36.58 53.59 -6.54
N ASN A 245 35.29 53.31 -6.74
CA ASN A 245 34.75 51.96 -6.89
C ASN A 245 34.56 51.68 -8.38
N ALA A 246 35.56 51.08 -8.99
CA ALA A 246 35.46 50.43 -10.29
C ALA A 246 35.51 48.92 -10.05
N GLN A 247 34.37 48.23 -10.14
CA GLN A 247 34.32 46.77 -10.13
C GLN A 247 33.57 46.27 -11.37
N GLY A 248 34.35 45.98 -12.42
CA GLY A 248 34.15 44.80 -13.26
C GLY A 248 33.30 44.92 -14.52
N THR A 249 33.83 45.59 -15.56
CA THR A 249 33.45 45.36 -16.96
C THR A 249 34.58 44.61 -17.67
N GLY A 250 34.46 43.28 -17.71
CA GLY A 250 35.28 42.40 -18.52
C GLY A 250 34.46 41.85 -19.69
N GLY A 251 34.30 42.66 -20.74
CA GLY A 251 33.60 42.29 -21.97
C GLY A 251 33.24 43.52 -22.79
N THR A 252 33.11 43.36 -24.11
CA THR A 252 32.67 44.40 -25.07
C THR A 252 31.20 44.82 -24.90
N ALA A 253 30.57 44.41 -23.80
CA ALA A 253 29.19 44.69 -23.46
C ALA A 253 29.05 46.07 -22.82
N SER A 254 27.97 46.79 -23.15
CA SER A 254 27.68 48.06 -22.49
C SER A 254 27.43 47.86 -20.98
N ALA A 255 27.72 48.90 -20.20
CA ALA A 255 27.34 48.94 -18.79
C ALA A 255 25.81 48.77 -18.68
N GLY A 256 25.34 47.77 -17.93
CA GLY A 256 23.91 47.47 -17.79
C GLY A 256 23.38 46.35 -18.69
N TYR A 257 24.15 45.84 -19.66
CA TYR A 257 23.70 44.76 -20.54
C TYR A 257 23.53 43.43 -19.80
N ALA A 258 24.50 43.10 -18.94
CA ALA A 258 24.46 41.88 -18.15
C ALA A 258 23.23 41.83 -17.24
N GLU A 259 22.78 42.97 -16.71
CA GLU A 259 21.58 43.13 -15.90
C GLU A 259 20.31 42.83 -16.69
N ARG A 260 20.21 43.31 -17.94
CA ARG A 260 19.06 43.02 -18.83
C ARG A 260 18.98 41.54 -19.18
N VAL A 261 20.13 40.93 -19.47
CA VAL A 261 20.22 39.49 -19.71
C VAL A 261 19.82 38.70 -18.45
N ARG A 262 20.33 39.09 -17.28
CA ARG A 262 19.94 38.45 -16.01
C ARG A 262 18.45 38.58 -15.74
N ALA A 263 17.85 39.75 -15.98
CA ALA A 263 16.41 39.97 -15.79
C ALA A 263 15.54 39.09 -16.69
N LYS A 264 16.00 38.80 -17.92
CA LYS A 264 15.34 37.87 -18.85
C LYS A 264 15.47 36.41 -18.42
N VAL A 265 16.65 36.03 -17.94
CA VAL A 265 16.98 34.63 -17.57
C VAL A 265 16.40 34.24 -16.21
N LYS A 266 16.40 35.15 -15.24
CA LYS A 266 15.97 34.91 -13.86
C LYS A 266 14.60 34.23 -13.73
N PRO A 267 13.49 34.71 -14.36
CA PRO A 267 12.19 34.06 -14.23
C PRO A 267 12.14 32.65 -14.86
N ASN A 268 13.10 32.30 -15.71
CA ASN A 268 13.17 30.98 -16.35
C ASN A 268 13.92 29.95 -15.50
N ILE A 269 14.55 30.35 -14.40
CA ILE A 269 15.24 29.45 -13.46
C ILE A 269 14.18 28.73 -12.62
N LEU A 270 13.88 27.48 -13.02
CA LEU A 270 13.00 26.59 -12.27
C LEU A 270 13.81 25.91 -11.16
N PHE A 271 13.96 26.59 -10.04
CA PHE A 271 14.69 26.07 -8.89
C PHE A 271 14.10 26.61 -7.60
N ASP A 272 13.87 25.75 -6.60
CA ASP A 272 13.36 26.15 -5.29
C ASP A 272 14.46 26.81 -4.44
N PRO A 273 14.41 28.14 -4.17
CA PRO A 273 15.46 28.86 -3.45
C PRO A 273 15.67 28.36 -2.01
N SER A 274 14.66 27.70 -1.44
CA SER A 274 14.68 27.09 -0.11
C SER A 274 15.51 25.80 -0.05
N ALA A 275 15.81 25.18 -1.20
CA ALA A 275 16.63 23.97 -1.29
C ALA A 275 18.14 24.26 -1.16
N VAL A 276 18.56 25.54 -1.15
CA VAL A 276 19.97 25.94 -1.03
C VAL A 276 20.23 26.62 0.31
N ASN A 277 21.16 26.04 1.06
CA ASN A 277 21.73 26.67 2.24
C ASN A 277 22.72 27.76 1.83
N GLY A 278 22.57 28.99 2.33
CA GLY A 278 23.37 30.15 1.93
C GLY A 278 22.88 30.85 0.65
N ASN A 279 23.77 31.62 -0.01
CA ASN A 279 23.53 32.30 -1.30
C ASN A 279 24.76 32.16 -2.22
N PRO A 280 25.10 30.94 -2.66
CA PRO A 280 26.25 30.73 -3.51
C PRO A 280 26.03 31.30 -4.91
N SER A 281 27.09 31.82 -5.53
CA SER A 281 27.04 32.43 -6.87
C SER A 281 27.47 31.45 -7.95
N ALA A 282 26.60 31.16 -8.92
CA ALA A 282 26.98 30.50 -10.18
C ALA A 282 27.43 31.57 -11.19
N VAL A 283 28.61 31.40 -11.79
CA VAL A 283 29.12 32.30 -12.83
C VAL A 283 29.13 31.56 -14.16
N VAL A 284 28.41 32.07 -15.14
CA VAL A 284 28.26 31.50 -16.48
C VAL A 284 28.78 32.47 -17.53
N SER A 285 29.64 32.00 -18.41
CA SER A 285 30.05 32.72 -19.61
C SER A 285 29.17 32.29 -20.79
N VAL A 286 28.53 33.26 -21.44
CA VAL A 286 27.66 33.04 -22.60
C VAL A 286 28.26 33.75 -23.80
N GLN A 287 28.47 33.02 -24.89
CA GLN A 287 28.79 33.59 -26.19
C GLN A 287 27.52 33.64 -27.03
N MET A 288 27.35 34.74 -27.76
CA MET A 288 26.15 34.98 -28.54
C MET A 288 26.50 35.61 -29.90
N ALA A 289 25.64 35.38 -30.86
CA ALA A 289 25.71 35.98 -32.18
C ALA A 289 25.16 37.42 -32.13
N PRO A 290 25.49 38.28 -33.12
CA PRO A 290 25.08 39.69 -33.12
C PRO A 290 23.56 39.93 -33.08
N ASP A 291 22.76 38.93 -33.46
CA ASP A 291 21.30 38.92 -33.43
C ASP A 291 20.70 38.67 -32.03
N GLY A 292 21.53 38.19 -31.08
CA GLY A 292 21.14 37.81 -29.72
C GLY A 292 21.04 36.30 -29.50
N SER A 293 21.26 35.49 -30.54
CA SER A 293 21.15 34.03 -30.46
C SER A 293 22.33 33.43 -29.70
N ILE A 294 22.07 32.43 -28.85
CA ILE A 294 23.11 31.83 -28.02
C ILE A 294 23.97 30.86 -28.85
N LEU A 295 25.28 31.10 -28.91
CA LEU A 295 26.25 30.24 -29.59
C LEU A 295 26.85 29.20 -28.65
N SER A 296 27.28 29.62 -27.46
CA SER A 296 27.85 28.72 -26.47
C SER A 296 27.59 29.21 -25.05
N LYS A 297 27.49 28.27 -24.11
CA LYS A 297 27.31 28.53 -22.68
C LYS A 297 28.29 27.66 -21.90
N ARG A 298 29.01 28.25 -20.94
CA ARG A 298 29.98 27.55 -20.10
C ARG A 298 29.85 28.02 -18.66
N LEU A 299 29.78 27.09 -17.73
CA LEU A 299 29.90 27.38 -16.30
C LEU A 299 31.37 27.67 -15.96
N THR A 300 31.66 28.91 -15.58
CA THR A 300 33.00 29.36 -15.16
C THR A 300 33.24 29.12 -13.68
N LYS A 301 32.19 29.25 -12.86
CA LYS A 301 32.22 28.94 -11.43
C LYS A 301 30.91 28.30 -11.01
N SER A 302 30.99 27.09 -10.46
CA SER A 302 29.85 26.38 -9.89
C SER A 302 29.40 27.06 -8.59
N SER A 303 28.10 27.06 -8.32
CA SER A 303 27.55 27.49 -7.03
C SER A 303 27.75 26.44 -5.93
N GLY A 304 28.37 25.29 -6.22
CA GLY A 304 28.46 24.16 -5.28
C GLY A 304 27.17 23.36 -5.14
N ASN A 305 26.13 23.67 -5.92
CA ASN A 305 24.91 22.86 -6.04
C ASN A 305 24.64 22.58 -7.52
N GLY A 306 24.86 21.34 -7.95
CA GLY A 306 24.70 20.94 -9.34
C GLY A 306 23.27 21.13 -9.88
N ALA A 307 22.25 20.93 -9.04
CA ALA A 307 20.86 21.13 -9.47
C ALA A 307 20.55 22.60 -9.77
N TYR A 308 21.15 23.53 -9.01
CA TYR A 308 21.03 24.96 -9.28
C TYR A 308 21.84 25.36 -10.52
N ASP A 309 23.08 24.88 -10.65
CA ASP A 309 23.91 25.14 -11.82
C ASP A 309 23.23 24.64 -13.11
N GLU A 310 22.66 23.44 -13.10
CA GLU A 310 21.89 22.90 -14.21
C GLU A 310 20.63 23.73 -14.51
N ALA A 311 19.90 24.16 -13.48
CA ALA A 311 18.73 25.01 -13.66
C ALA A 311 19.09 26.36 -14.31
N VAL A 312 20.21 26.97 -13.90
CA VAL A 312 20.74 28.19 -14.52
C VAL A 312 21.12 27.94 -15.98
N MET A 313 21.81 26.85 -16.29
CA MET A 313 22.22 26.52 -17.67
C MET A 313 21.01 26.25 -18.59
N ARG A 314 19.95 25.61 -18.08
CA ARG A 314 18.67 25.43 -18.79
C ARG A 314 17.90 26.74 -18.95
N ALA A 315 17.93 27.62 -17.94
CA ALA A 315 17.26 28.91 -18.00
C ALA A 315 17.89 29.86 -19.02
N VAL A 316 19.23 29.86 -19.13
CA VAL A 316 19.97 30.61 -20.15
C VAL A 316 19.52 30.16 -21.54
N GLU A 317 19.43 28.85 -21.79
CA GLU A 317 18.96 28.29 -23.06
C GLU A 317 17.50 28.62 -23.38
N ARG A 318 16.61 28.55 -22.39
CA ARG A 318 15.19 28.93 -22.57
C ARG A 318 15.01 30.43 -22.87
N SER A 319 16.04 31.23 -22.59
CA SER A 319 16.01 32.68 -22.80
C SER A 319 16.56 33.10 -24.16
N ASP A 320 16.81 32.15 -25.06
CA ASP A 320 17.22 32.39 -26.45
C ASP A 320 16.05 32.96 -27.29
N PRO A 321 16.21 34.09 -28.01
CA PRO A 321 17.37 34.98 -28.06
C PRO A 321 17.43 36.00 -26.92
N LEU A 322 18.65 36.35 -26.53
CA LEU A 322 18.95 37.35 -25.50
C LEU A 322 18.66 38.79 -25.99
N PRO A 323 18.33 39.73 -25.07
CA PRO A 323 18.03 41.11 -25.44
C PRO A 323 19.23 41.77 -26.11
N ARG A 324 19.02 42.55 -27.18
CA ARG A 324 20.09 43.25 -27.90
C ARG A 324 20.66 44.42 -27.08
N ASP A 325 21.91 44.79 -27.36
CA ASP A 325 22.56 45.90 -26.67
C ASP A 325 22.12 47.27 -27.23
N THR A 326 22.54 48.37 -26.59
CA THR A 326 22.24 49.76 -26.99
C THR A 326 22.67 50.08 -28.42
N ASN A 327 23.61 49.31 -28.96
CA ASN A 327 24.12 49.43 -30.33
C ASN A 327 23.28 48.62 -31.35
N GLY A 328 22.15 48.04 -30.93
CA GLY A 328 21.29 47.20 -31.77
C GLY A 328 21.84 45.80 -32.06
N LYS A 329 23.04 45.48 -31.57
CA LYS A 329 23.72 44.17 -31.68
C LYS A 329 24.04 43.63 -30.30
N ALA A 330 23.99 42.32 -30.12
CA ALA A 330 24.46 41.68 -28.90
C ALA A 330 26.01 41.57 -28.89
N PRO A 331 26.68 41.74 -27.72
CA PRO A 331 28.12 41.55 -27.58
C PRO A 331 28.50 40.08 -27.78
N SER A 332 29.72 39.80 -28.25
CA SER A 332 30.15 38.43 -28.56
C SER A 332 30.26 37.50 -27.34
N SER A 333 30.52 38.05 -26.15
CA SER A 333 30.56 37.30 -24.90
C SER A 333 30.16 38.14 -23.68
N VAL A 334 29.48 37.51 -22.73
CA VAL A 334 29.08 38.12 -21.45
C VAL A 334 29.24 37.12 -20.32
N ILE A 335 29.79 37.60 -19.20
CA ILE A 335 29.87 36.86 -17.95
C ILE A 335 28.69 37.25 -17.07
N LEU A 336 27.86 36.26 -16.72
CA LEU A 336 26.67 36.42 -15.91
C LEU A 336 26.88 35.75 -14.55
N THR A 337 26.52 36.45 -13.47
CA THR A 337 26.53 35.88 -12.12
C THR A 337 25.10 35.72 -11.63
N PHE A 338 24.72 34.51 -11.22
CA PHE A 338 23.39 34.19 -10.71
C PHE A 338 23.48 33.74 -9.25
N ARG A 339 22.52 34.19 -8.43
CA ARG A 339 22.44 33.87 -7.01
C ARG A 339 21.02 33.40 -6.68
N PRO A 340 20.84 32.27 -5.97
CA PRO A 340 19.51 31.68 -5.74
C PRO A 340 18.52 32.58 -5.00
N LYS A 341 18.99 33.54 -4.20
CA LYS A 341 18.16 34.39 -3.32
C LYS A 341 18.09 35.87 -3.75
N GLU A 342 18.59 36.20 -4.94
CA GLU A 342 18.52 37.58 -5.48
C GLU A 342 17.28 37.83 -6.32
#